data_AF-A0A968JSM9-F1
#
_entry.id   AF-A0A968JSM9-F1
#
_cell.length_a   1.000
_cell.length_b   1.000
_cell.length_c   1.000
_cell.angle_alpha   90.00
_cell.angle_beta   90.00
_cell.angle_gamma   90.00
#
_symmetry.space_group_name_H-M   'P 1'
#
loop_
_entity.id
_entity.type
_entity.pdbx_description
1 polymer ?
#
loop_
_entity_poly.entity_id
_entity_poly.type
_entity_poly.pdbx_seq_one_letter_code
_entity_poly.pdbx_strand_id
1 'polypeptide(L)'
;MGDTLSENAENGITSFLLTESEKQVERLTAIFTDINKKVRYTPLLKTLHEGFVEKDLKLCCLTDHQIFERYHKYQVNAYFSSKASLSIKELKGLHPGDYVVHIDHGIGRFGGLEKITKNGKQQEAVRLVIKTMTYCMLVFILFT
;
A
#
# COMPACT_ATOMS: atom_id res chain seq x y z
N MET A 1 -4.89 10.40 -20.36
CA MET A 1 -6.04 9.48 -20.29
C MET A 1 -7.38 10.19 -20.17
N GLY A 2 -7.62 11.00 -19.14
CA GLY A 2 -8.88 11.76 -19.05
C GLY A 2 -9.15 12.63 -20.28
N ASP A 3 -8.12 13.28 -20.82
CA ASP A 3 -8.24 14.10 -22.04
C ASP A 3 -8.50 13.24 -23.28
N THR A 4 -7.80 12.09 -23.40
CA THR A 4 -8.01 11.10 -24.48
C THR A 4 -9.43 10.54 -24.49
N LEU A 5 -10.01 10.29 -23.31
CA LEU A 5 -11.37 9.78 -23.19
C LEU A 5 -12.42 10.86 -23.52
N SER A 6 -12.16 12.12 -23.16
CA SER A 6 -12.99 13.25 -23.56
C SER A 6 -12.91 13.50 -25.08
N GLU A 7 -11.71 13.45 -25.66
CA GLU A 7 -11.49 13.54 -27.11
C GLU A 7 -12.14 12.37 -27.86
N ASN A 8 -12.07 11.15 -27.33
CA ASN A 8 -12.78 10.00 -27.87
C ASN A 8 -14.30 10.22 -27.85
N ALA A 9 -14.84 10.78 -26.76
CA ALA A 9 -16.26 11.09 -26.68
C ALA A 9 -16.67 12.16 -27.71
N GLU A 10 -15.84 13.18 -27.95
CA GLU A 10 -16.05 14.19 -28.99
C GLU A 10 -15.97 13.61 -30.41
N ASN A 11 -15.10 12.62 -30.62
CA ASN A 11 -14.96 11.89 -31.88
C ASN A 11 -16.03 10.78 -32.07
N GLY A 12 -16.96 10.62 -31.13
CA GLY A 12 -18.01 9.61 -31.17
C GLY A 12 -17.52 8.17 -30.95
N ILE A 13 -16.34 8.02 -30.34
CA ILE A 13 -15.73 6.73 -29.98
C ILE A 13 -16.28 6.29 -28.62
N THR A 14 -16.91 5.11 -28.59
CA THR A 14 -17.44 4.52 -27.36
C THR A 14 -16.31 3.89 -26.56
N SER A 15 -16.11 4.36 -25.33
CA SER A 15 -15.05 3.88 -24.45
C SER A 15 -15.57 2.88 -23.43
N PHE A 16 -14.95 1.70 -23.37
CA PHE A 16 -15.22 0.63 -22.43
C PHE A 16 -14.08 0.50 -21.44
N LEU A 17 -14.43 0.34 -20.17
CA LEU A 17 -13.51 0.05 -19.09
C LEU A 17 -13.63 -1.42 -18.71
N LEU A 18 -12.57 -2.19 -18.89
CA LEU A 18 -12.49 -3.59 -18.54
C LEU A 18 -11.75 -3.76 -17.21
N THR A 19 -12.40 -4.38 -16.23
CA THR A 19 -11.83 -4.71 -14.92
C THR A 19 -12.54 -5.89 -14.29
N GLU A 20 -11.87 -6.63 -13.41
CA GLU A 20 -12.47 -7.75 -12.65
C GLU A 20 -13.22 -7.31 -11.39
N SER A 21 -13.07 -6.05 -10.98
CA SER A 21 -13.50 -5.60 -9.66
C SER A 21 -14.44 -4.40 -9.73
N GLU A 22 -15.66 -4.58 -9.26
CA GLU A 22 -16.63 -3.48 -9.08
C GLU A 22 -16.08 -2.37 -8.18
N LYS A 23 -15.33 -2.73 -7.14
CA LYS A 23 -14.65 -1.76 -6.26
C LYS A 23 -13.67 -0.87 -7.02
N GLN A 24 -12.99 -1.40 -8.05
CA GLN A 24 -12.11 -0.59 -8.87
C GLN A 24 -12.88 0.39 -9.74
N VAL A 25 -14.04 -0.01 -10.27
CA VAL A 25 -14.95 0.87 -11.03
C VAL A 25 -15.44 2.03 -10.15
N GLU A 26 -15.90 1.75 -8.93
CA GLU A 26 -16.35 2.77 -7.97
C GLU A 26 -15.23 3.77 -7.67
N ARG A 27 -14.03 3.27 -7.37
CA ARG A 27 -12.87 4.10 -7.06
C ARG A 27 -12.50 5.02 -8.23
N LEU A 28 -12.52 4.49 -9.44
CA LEU A 28 -12.17 5.22 -10.66
C LEU A 28 -13.22 6.28 -11.00
N THR A 29 -14.50 5.98 -10.75
CA THR A 29 -15.62 6.93 -10.85
C THR A 29 -15.44 8.10 -9.87
N ALA A 30 -15.04 7.81 -8.62
CA ALA A 30 -14.76 8.84 -7.62
C ALA A 30 -13.59 9.73 -8.03
N ILE A 31 -12.50 9.15 -8.55
CA ILE A 31 -11.32 9.90 -9.04
C ILE A 31 -11.69 10.85 -10.18
N PHE A 32 -12.46 10.39 -11.17
CA PHE A 32 -12.86 11.26 -12.28
C PHE A 32 -13.78 12.40 -11.85
N THR A 33 -14.62 12.14 -10.85
CA THR A 33 -15.49 13.16 -10.24
C THR A 33 -14.65 14.23 -9.53
N ASP A 34 -13.63 13.82 -8.78
CA ASP A 34 -12.72 14.72 -8.05
C ASP A 34 -11.89 15.61 -8.99
N ILE A 35 -11.44 15.05 -10.12
CA ILE A 35 -10.67 15.78 -11.14
C ILE A 35 -11.60 16.66 -12.02
N ASN A 36 -12.92 16.65 -11.76
CA ASN A 36 -13.94 17.41 -12.49
C ASN A 36 -13.90 17.18 -14.02
N LYS A 37 -13.44 16.00 -14.44
CA LYS A 37 -13.46 15.58 -15.85
C LYS A 37 -14.74 14.81 -16.09
N LYS A 38 -15.61 15.34 -16.94
CA LYS A 38 -16.80 14.63 -17.46
C LYS A 38 -16.36 13.58 -18.47
N VAL A 39 -15.83 12.48 -17.97
CA VAL A 39 -15.43 11.33 -18.80
C VAL A 39 -16.62 10.38 -18.94
N ARG A 40 -16.95 9.98 -20.18
CA ARG A 40 -17.98 8.97 -20.46
C ARG A 40 -17.32 7.65 -20.82
N TYR A 41 -17.56 6.62 -20.02
CA TYR A 41 -17.15 5.25 -20.30
C TYR A 41 -18.19 4.25 -19.77
N THR A 42 -18.18 3.03 -20.32
CA THR A 42 -19.03 1.94 -19.86
C THR A 42 -18.18 0.87 -19.17
N PRO A 43 -18.39 0.57 -17.88
CA PRO A 43 -17.68 -0.50 -17.20
C PRO A 43 -18.16 -1.88 -17.67
N LEU A 44 -17.22 -2.80 -17.88
CA LEU A 44 -17.43 -4.19 -18.21
C LEU A 44 -16.61 -5.06 -17.26
N LEU A 45 -17.29 -5.97 -16.55
CA LEU A 45 -16.68 -6.94 -15.65
C LEU A 45 -16.07 -8.11 -16.42
N LYS A 46 -15.09 -7.79 -17.28
CA LYS A 46 -14.35 -8.73 -18.11
C LYS A 46 -12.90 -8.30 -18.18
N THR A 47 -12.02 -9.25 -18.48
CA THR A 47 -10.60 -8.98 -18.69
C THR A 47 -10.17 -9.12 -20.12
N LEU A 48 -9.18 -8.32 -20.45
CA LEU A 48 -8.36 -8.44 -21.65
C LEU A 48 -6.91 -8.30 -21.22
N HIS A 49 -6.02 -8.99 -21.92
CA HIS A 49 -4.58 -8.88 -21.68
C HIS A 49 -4.08 -7.46 -21.94
N GLU A 50 -4.65 -6.79 -22.95
CA GLU A 50 -4.27 -5.44 -23.35
C GLU A 50 -5.51 -4.72 -23.89
N GLY A 51 -5.62 -3.43 -23.61
CA GLY A 51 -6.67 -2.60 -24.21
C GLY A 51 -6.25 -2.10 -25.59
N PHE A 52 -7.23 -1.76 -26.41
CA PHE A 52 -7.02 -1.40 -27.81
C PHE A 52 -8.02 -0.32 -28.24
N VAL A 53 -7.69 0.37 -29.32
CA VAL A 53 -8.57 1.37 -29.94
C VAL A 53 -8.81 0.95 -31.38
N GLU A 54 -10.07 0.73 -31.73
CA GLU A 54 -10.50 0.44 -33.10
C GLU A 54 -11.26 1.64 -33.66
N LYS A 55 -10.64 2.31 -34.64
CA LYS A 55 -11.15 3.58 -35.18
C LYS A 55 -12.33 3.36 -36.11
N ASP A 56 -12.32 2.28 -36.88
CA ASP A 56 -13.37 1.98 -37.86
C ASP A 56 -14.69 1.62 -37.18
N LEU A 57 -14.62 0.89 -36.08
CA LEU A 57 -15.76 0.52 -35.23
C LEU A 57 -16.08 1.58 -34.16
N LYS A 58 -15.30 2.68 -34.10
CA LYS A 58 -15.42 3.74 -33.09
C LYS A 58 -15.48 3.19 -31.67
N LEU A 59 -14.59 2.26 -31.35
CA LEU A 59 -14.54 1.60 -30.05
C LEU A 59 -13.17 1.76 -29.40
N CYS A 60 -13.16 1.98 -28.10
CA CYS A 60 -11.95 2.05 -27.29
C CYS A 60 -12.14 1.13 -26.09
N CYS A 61 -11.31 0.10 -25.97
CA CYS A 61 -11.29 -0.82 -24.85
C CYS A 61 -10.07 -0.51 -24.00
N LEU A 62 -10.29 -0.16 -22.73
CA LEU A 62 -9.23 0.21 -21.80
C LEU A 62 -9.27 -0.75 -20.62
N THR A 63 -8.10 -1.26 -20.24
CA THR A 63 -7.96 -2.12 -19.06
C THR A 63 -7.59 -1.30 -17.83
N ASP A 64 -7.96 -1.79 -16.66
CA ASP A 64 -7.48 -1.26 -15.38
C ASP A 64 -5.94 -1.21 -15.32
N HIS A 65 -5.23 -2.19 -15.90
CA HIS A 65 -3.78 -2.17 -16.03
C HIS A 65 -3.24 -0.94 -16.80
N GLN A 66 -3.90 -0.53 -17.88
CA GLN A 66 -3.51 0.66 -18.66
C GLN A 66 -3.84 1.98 -17.95
N ILE A 67 -4.92 2.00 -17.17
CA ILE A 67 -5.34 3.21 -16.44
C ILE A 67 -4.47 3.44 -15.22
N PHE A 68 -4.17 2.35 -14.52
CA PHE A 68 -3.42 2.37 -13.28
C PHE A 68 -1.95 2.07 -13.49
N GLU A 69 -1.44 2.03 -14.74
CA GLU A 69 -0.03 1.75 -15.10
C GLU A 69 0.90 2.28 -14.02
N ARG A 70 1.24 1.39 -13.09
CA ARG A 70 1.91 1.73 -11.83
C ARG A 70 1.56 3.13 -11.26
N TYR A 71 0.43 3.26 -10.59
CA TYR A 71 0.49 3.81 -9.23
C TYR A 71 0.98 2.72 -8.26
N HIS A 72 2.12 2.11 -8.59
CA HIS A 72 3.06 1.66 -7.56
C HIS A 72 3.79 2.91 -7.04
N LYS A 73 3.06 3.84 -6.42
CA LYS A 73 3.52 4.15 -5.07
C LYS A 73 3.21 2.87 -4.34
N TYR A 74 4.26 2.08 -4.13
CA TYR A 74 4.31 0.99 -3.19
C TYR A 74 3.92 1.58 -1.82
N GLN A 75 2.63 1.87 -1.62
CA GLN A 75 2.04 1.73 -0.31
C GLN A 75 2.02 0.23 -0.15
N VAL A 76 3.12 -0.30 0.40
CA VAL A 76 2.95 -1.37 1.37
C VAL A 76 1.93 -0.79 2.32
N ASN A 77 0.66 -1.11 2.08
CA ASN A 77 -0.25 -1.25 3.18
C ASN A 77 0.43 -2.36 3.97
N ALA A 78 1.31 -1.95 4.88
CA ALA A 78 1.71 -2.72 6.01
C ALA A 78 0.42 -2.91 6.80
N TYR A 79 -0.46 -3.75 6.29
CA TYR A 79 -1.21 -4.67 7.11
C TYR A 79 -0.20 -5.66 7.70
N PHE A 80 0.78 -5.15 8.45
CA PHE A 80 1.00 -5.72 9.75
C PHE A 80 -0.33 -5.51 10.44
N SER A 81 -1.15 -6.57 10.41
CA SER A 81 -2.25 -6.73 11.34
C SER A 81 -1.79 -6.10 12.66
N SER A 82 -2.59 -5.20 13.24
CA SER A 82 -2.32 -4.59 14.54
C SER A 82 -2.17 -5.61 15.68
N LYS A 83 -2.10 -6.91 15.35
CA LYS A 83 -1.80 -8.07 16.16
C LYS A 83 -0.55 -8.85 15.72
N ALA A 84 0.37 -8.24 14.96
CA ALA A 84 1.70 -8.81 14.80
C ALA A 84 2.58 -8.37 15.99
N SER A 85 2.21 -8.82 17.19
CA SER A 85 3.22 -8.94 18.24
C SER A 85 4.25 -9.94 17.72
N LEU A 86 5.49 -9.50 17.55
CA LEU A 86 6.60 -10.43 17.36
C LEU A 86 6.49 -11.49 18.47
N SER A 87 6.38 -12.76 18.10
CA SER A 87 6.32 -13.82 19.10
C SER A 87 7.64 -13.82 19.86
N ILE A 88 7.64 -14.13 21.17
CA ILE A 88 8.87 -14.31 21.97
C ILE A 88 9.87 -15.25 21.27
N LYS A 89 9.38 -16.20 20.47
CA LYS A 89 10.21 -17.12 19.67
C LYS A 89 11.02 -16.41 18.57
N GLU A 90 10.42 -15.42 17.92
CA GLU A 90 11.07 -14.65 16.84
C GLU A 90 12.09 -13.67 17.42
N LEU A 91 11.78 -13.08 18.58
CA LEU A 91 12.69 -12.21 19.34
C LEU A 91 13.93 -12.94 19.86
N LYS A 92 13.79 -14.22 20.27
CA LYS A 92 14.92 -15.06 20.69
C LYS A 92 15.85 -15.44 19.54
N GLY A 93 15.41 -15.31 18.28
CA GLY A 93 16.23 -15.56 17.10
C GLY A 93 17.13 -14.39 16.70
N LEU A 94 16.93 -13.21 17.30
CA LEU A 94 17.72 -12.02 17.01
C LEU A 94 19.07 -12.06 17.73
N HIS A 95 20.12 -11.77 16.99
CA HIS A 95 21.47 -11.66 17.49
C HIS A 95 21.84 -10.17 17.67
N PRO A 96 22.62 -9.81 18.71
CA PRO A 96 23.11 -8.45 18.87
C PRO A 96 23.80 -7.96 17.58
N GLY A 97 23.31 -6.84 17.04
CA GLY A 97 23.76 -6.27 15.77
C GLY A 97 22.76 -6.38 14.61
N ASP A 98 21.74 -7.24 14.72
CA ASP A 98 20.68 -7.35 13.72
C ASP A 98 19.89 -6.05 13.58
N TYR A 99 19.45 -5.73 12.36
CA TYR A 99 18.66 -4.53 12.10
C TYR A 99 17.19 -4.76 12.44
N VAL A 100 16.62 -3.84 13.22
CA VAL A 100 15.22 -3.84 13.64
C VAL A 100 14.59 -2.52 13.24
N VAL A 101 13.37 -2.55 12.72
CA VAL A 101 12.61 -1.36 12.34
C VAL A 101 11.49 -1.15 13.36
N HIS A 102 11.51 -0.01 14.04
CA HIS A 102 10.42 0.44 14.90
C HIS A 102 9.50 1.38 14.12
N ILE A 103 8.19 1.21 14.24
CA ILE A 103 7.18 1.98 13.48
C ILE A 103 7.36 3.49 13.70
N ASP A 104 7.51 3.92 14.96
CA ASP A 104 7.62 5.35 15.29
C ASP A 104 9.04 5.95 15.15
N HIS A 105 10.09 5.12 15.19
CA HIS A 105 11.46 5.60 15.40
C HIS A 105 12.45 5.18 14.30
N GLY A 106 12.00 4.38 13.33
CA GLY A 106 12.83 3.95 12.21
C GLY A 106 13.79 2.82 12.56
N ILE A 107 14.95 2.78 11.89
CA ILE A 107 15.87 1.64 11.89
C ILE A 107 16.85 1.74 13.07
N GLY A 108 16.91 0.70 13.89
CA GLY A 108 17.89 0.51 14.96
C GLY A 108 18.61 -0.85 14.87
N ARG A 109 19.63 -1.05 15.70
CA ARG A 109 20.31 -2.34 15.88
C ARG A 109 19.88 -3.00 17.18
N PHE A 110 19.60 -4.29 17.13
CA PHE A 110 19.28 -5.10 18.30
C PHE A 110 20.47 -5.15 19.25
N GLY A 111 20.26 -4.76 20.50
CA GLY A 111 21.26 -4.73 21.57
C GLY A 111 21.06 -5.82 22.63
N GLY A 112 19.98 -6.59 22.56
CA GLY A 112 19.65 -7.67 23.50
C GLY A 112 18.31 -7.50 24.21
N LEU A 113 17.96 -8.52 25.00
CA LEU A 113 16.82 -8.52 25.91
C LEU A 113 17.27 -8.06 27.29
N GLU A 114 16.58 -7.08 27.87
CA GLU A 114 16.81 -6.59 29.22
C GLU A 114 15.54 -6.71 30.06
N LYS A 115 15.69 -7.06 31.34
CA LYS A 115 14.57 -7.08 32.29
C LYS A 115 14.51 -5.74 33.00
N ILE A 116 13.37 -5.08 32.90
CA ILE A 116 13.14 -3.78 33.53
C ILE A 116 11.95 -3.84 34.46
N THR A 117 12.05 -3.14 35.58
CA THR A 117 10.98 -3.06 36.58
C THR A 117 10.26 -1.74 36.42
N LYS A 118 9.01 -1.77 35.97
CA LYS A 118 8.16 -0.57 35.81
C LYS A 118 6.88 -0.77 36.63
N ASN A 119 6.55 0.22 37.47
CA ASN A 119 5.40 0.16 38.37
C ASN A 119 5.33 -1.14 39.21
N GLY A 120 6.48 -1.62 39.70
CA GLY A 120 6.56 -2.84 40.54
C GLY A 120 6.37 -4.17 39.79
N LYS A 121 6.14 -4.15 38.47
CA LYS A 121 6.08 -5.36 37.63
C LYS A 121 7.35 -5.48 36.80
N GLN A 122 7.92 -6.69 36.78
CA GLN A 122 9.02 -7.01 35.86
C GLN A 122 8.47 -7.19 34.46
N GLN A 123 9.11 -6.54 33.49
CA GLN A 123 8.78 -6.64 32.07
C GLN A 123 10.07 -6.91 31.30
N GLU A 124 9.97 -7.76 30.29
CA GLU A 124 11.05 -7.98 29.35
C GLU A 124 10.97 -6.90 28.26
N ALA A 125 12.10 -6.27 27.98
CA ALA A 125 12.22 -5.20 27.00
C ALA A 125 13.37 -5.49 26.04
N VAL A 126 13.24 -4.98 24.82
CA VAL A 126 14.29 -5.05 23.82
C VAL A 126 15.07 -3.75 23.83
N ARG A 127 16.40 -3.85 23.92
CA ARG A 127 17.29 -2.71 23.76
C ARG A 127 17.62 -2.51 22.29
N LEU A 128 17.40 -1.30 21.79
CA LEU A 128 17.80 -0.89 20.44
C LEU A 128 18.84 0.22 20.47
N VAL A 129 19.85 0.12 19.61
CA VAL A 129 20.89 1.14 19.37
C VAL A 129 20.67 1.80 18.02
N ILE A 130 20.34 3.09 18.01
CA ILE A 130 20.08 3.85 16.77
C ILE A 130 21.34 4.65 16.40
N LYS A 131 21.66 4.72 15.10
CA LYS A 131 22.95 5.25 14.60
C LYS A 131 23.06 6.79 14.69
N THR A 132 21.97 7.51 14.92
CA THR A 132 21.91 8.95 14.63
C THR A 132 21.88 9.91 15.82
N MET A 133 22.02 9.45 17.06
CA MET A 133 22.45 10.22 18.26
C MET A 133 21.94 9.48 19.50
N THR A 134 22.86 9.13 20.41
CA THR A 134 22.74 9.03 21.88
C THR A 134 21.39 8.68 22.55
N TYR A 135 20.55 7.84 21.97
CA TYR A 135 19.34 7.33 22.64
C TYR A 135 19.31 5.80 22.57
N CYS A 136 19.52 5.15 23.72
CA CYS A 136 19.17 3.73 23.89
C CYS A 136 17.65 3.68 24.11
N MET A 137 16.92 3.19 23.12
CA MET A 137 15.47 3.03 23.26
C MET A 137 15.18 1.63 23.77
N LEU A 138 14.50 1.55 24.90
CA LEU A 138 13.94 0.31 25.44
C LEU A 138 12.50 0.20 24.93
N VAL A 139 12.28 -0.72 24.00
CA VAL A 139 10.93 -1.03 23.50
C VAL A 139 10.32 -2.02 24.48
N PHE A 140 9.26 -1.59 25.17
CA PHE A 140 8.46 -2.45 26.04
C PHE A 140 7.57 -3.32 25.15
N ILE A 141 7.84 -4.62 25.10
CA ILE A 141 6.94 -5.58 24.45
C ILE A 141 5.88 -5.94 25.48
N LEU A 142 4.90 -5.06 25.65
CA LEU A 142 3.68 -5.40 26.34
C LEU A 142 2.86 -6.29 25.40
N PHE A 143 2.85 -7.59 25.68
CA PHE A 143 1.82 -8.50 25.18
C PHE A 143 0.47 -8.09 25.79
N THR A 144 -0.16 -7.06 25.25
CA THR A 144 -1.56 -6.69 25.52
C THR A 144 -2.22 -6.24 24.24
#